data_AF-A0A378NG27-F1
#
_entry.id   AF-A0A378NG27-F1
#
_cell.length_a   1.000
_cell.length_b   1.000
_cell.length_c   1.000
_cell.angle_alpha   90.00
_cell.angle_beta   90.00
_cell.angle_gamma   90.00
#
_symmetry.space_group_name_H-M   'P 1'
#
loop_
_entity.id
_entity.type
_entity.pdbx_description
1 polymer ?
#
loop_
_entity_poly.entity_id
_entity_poly.type
_entity_poly.pdbx_seq_one_letter_code
_entity_poly.pdbx_strand_id
1 'polypeptide(L)'
;MKSQQDRLELAVIVSILLHILLIGLLLLGSLFTKTELAAAGGSGGDSDSFEAVMVDTGQVAAEYGQLLAEKKGSKASKPKVEPKEEAVEEDVEDKPTPEEIQKQKQAELAAIQEKQRQQEIERQQKLQEQQKQAQAKQEELKKQQAEEATRKKAAEAAKLKADAEAKRLEAAAKQAEEEKKAKEALEKKLEQQKKAEAEKKLKEQKELKEQQAKEAKEAKEKAEKEAKAKAEKEAKEKAEKEAKAKAEKEAKEKAEKEAKAKAAAEAKAAQAKNNKALDDFLNSGDIGGGSSKGGNKNSAGSQGSGGTSGLGQGTNVDGNAYGQRIKKLIQSRYRVDPSFAGKQCDVKIFLSRDGTITNYQVISGDKAVCDAAVSAIVATRKVPPAPSDAVYNMFKSPTLDFSLKVK
;
A
#
# COMPACT_ATOMS: atom_id res chain seq x y z
N MET A 1 3.27 -3.14 -26.60
CA MET A 1 4.10 -2.69 -25.45
C MET A 1 4.60 -1.25 -25.61
N LYS A 2 4.93 -0.76 -26.83
CA LYS A 2 5.35 0.64 -27.07
C LYS A 2 4.36 1.72 -26.60
N SER A 3 3.06 1.54 -26.84
CA SER A 3 2.03 2.55 -26.47
C SER A 3 1.87 2.81 -24.96
N GLN A 4 2.32 1.90 -24.10
CA GLN A 4 2.29 2.10 -22.65
C GLN A 4 3.53 2.86 -22.15
N GLN A 5 4.69 2.62 -22.79
CA GLN A 5 5.92 3.35 -22.51
C GLN A 5 5.79 4.82 -22.91
N ASP A 6 5.20 5.11 -24.07
CA ASP A 6 4.98 6.50 -24.53
C ASP A 6 4.09 7.30 -23.57
N ARG A 7 3.10 6.66 -22.93
CA ARG A 7 2.22 7.30 -21.93
C ARG A 7 2.92 7.54 -20.60
N LEU A 8 3.81 6.63 -20.19
CA LEU A 8 4.63 6.78 -18.99
C LEU A 8 5.69 7.87 -19.18
N GLU A 9 6.34 7.92 -20.33
CA GLU A 9 7.29 8.99 -20.67
C GLU A 9 6.59 10.36 -20.75
N LEU A 10 5.43 10.44 -21.40
CA LEU A 10 4.62 11.67 -21.43
C LEU A 10 4.20 12.09 -20.01
N ALA A 11 3.76 11.15 -19.16
CA ALA A 11 3.37 11.44 -17.79
C ALA A 11 4.55 11.93 -16.94
N VAL A 12 5.73 11.36 -17.12
CA VAL A 12 6.95 11.78 -16.42
C VAL A 12 7.41 13.16 -16.90
N ILE A 13 7.37 13.44 -18.20
CA ILE A 13 7.72 14.75 -18.78
C ILE A 13 6.76 15.83 -18.28
N VAL A 14 5.45 15.57 -18.29
CA VAL A 14 4.43 16.51 -17.78
C VAL A 14 4.61 16.75 -16.28
N SER A 15 4.95 15.71 -15.51
CA SER A 15 5.26 15.85 -14.09
C SER A 15 6.47 16.76 -13.86
N ILE A 16 7.59 16.52 -14.56
CA ILE A 16 8.80 17.33 -14.42
C ILE A 16 8.54 18.80 -14.81
N LEU A 17 7.81 19.05 -15.90
CA LEU A 17 7.44 20.40 -16.32
C LEU A 17 6.59 21.13 -15.29
N LEU A 18 5.63 20.44 -14.66
CA LEU A 18 4.79 21.02 -13.62
C LEU A 18 5.59 21.38 -12.36
N HIS A 19 6.57 20.57 -11.99
CA HIS A 19 7.46 20.88 -10.86
C HIS A 19 8.37 22.06 -11.15
N ILE A 20 8.93 22.16 -12.36
CA ILE A 20 9.73 23.32 -12.77
C ILE A 20 8.89 24.59 -12.77
N LEU A 21 7.63 24.51 -13.21
CA LEU A 21 6.69 25.64 -13.15
C LEU A 21 6.38 26.04 -11.70
N LEU A 22 6.15 25.08 -10.81
CA LEU A 22 5.95 25.34 -9.38
C LEU A 22 7.17 25.98 -8.71
N ILE A 23 8.37 25.49 -9.00
CA ILE A 23 9.62 26.07 -8.50
C ILE A 23 9.82 27.47 -9.07
N GLY A 24 9.51 27.68 -10.36
CA GLY A 24 9.53 28.99 -11.00
C GLY A 24 8.58 29.98 -10.33
N LEU A 25 7.33 29.57 -10.06
CA LEU A 25 6.36 30.38 -9.31
C LEU A 25 6.78 30.65 -7.87
N LEU A 26 7.45 29.71 -7.21
CA LEU A 26 8.00 29.89 -5.86
C LEU A 26 9.15 30.90 -5.84
N LEU A 27 10.04 30.85 -6.83
CA LEU A 27 11.15 31.80 -6.95
C LEU A 27 10.66 33.19 -7.38
N LEU A 28 9.68 33.26 -8.29
CA LEU A 28 9.03 34.52 -8.67
C LEU A 28 8.23 35.09 -7.50
N GLY A 29 7.52 34.22 -6.76
CA GLY A 29 6.87 34.55 -5.50
C GLY A 29 7.87 35.10 -4.49
N SER A 30 9.02 34.44 -4.30
CA SER A 30 10.07 34.87 -3.37
C SER A 30 10.72 36.21 -3.75
N LEU A 31 10.69 36.61 -5.02
CA LEU A 31 11.22 37.90 -5.46
C LEU A 31 10.17 39.02 -5.34
N PHE A 32 8.87 38.70 -5.45
CA PHE A 32 7.76 39.66 -5.27
C PHE A 32 7.28 39.77 -3.82
N THR A 33 7.41 38.72 -3.01
CA THR A 33 7.33 38.79 -1.54
C THR A 33 8.73 39.06 -0.99
N LYS A 34 9.18 40.31 -1.13
CA LYS A 34 10.04 40.89 -0.10
C LYS A 34 9.21 40.95 1.18
N THR A 35 9.15 39.84 1.91
CA THR A 35 8.79 39.88 3.31
C THR A 35 9.96 40.60 3.97
N GLU A 36 9.79 41.88 4.27
CA GLU A 36 10.52 42.49 5.37
C GLU A 36 10.21 41.63 6.59
N LEU A 37 11.08 40.67 6.84
CA LEU A 37 11.23 40.09 8.14
C LEU A 37 11.77 41.24 8.98
N ALA A 38 10.85 41.96 9.65
CA ALA A 38 11.20 42.88 10.70
C ALA A 38 12.09 42.11 11.67
N ALA A 39 13.40 42.39 11.56
CA ALA A 39 14.35 42.07 12.58
C ALA A 39 13.77 42.62 13.89
N ALA A 40 13.88 41.82 14.95
CA ALA A 40 13.91 42.38 16.29
C ALA A 40 14.98 43.49 16.31
N GLY A 41 14.55 44.74 16.20
CA GLY A 41 15.45 45.88 16.13
C GLY A 41 14.90 47.04 15.31
N GLY A 42 14.10 47.88 15.97
CA GLY A 42 14.09 49.32 15.72
C GLY A 42 13.20 49.86 14.59
N SER A 43 12.21 50.64 15.01
CA SER A 43 11.75 51.89 14.37
C SER A 43 11.00 51.81 13.04
N GLY A 44 9.68 52.08 13.11
CA GLY A 44 9.06 53.12 12.27
C GLY A 44 7.89 52.70 11.39
N GLY A 45 6.67 53.02 11.85
CA GLY A 45 5.45 53.27 11.05
C GLY A 45 4.82 52.07 10.34
N ASP A 46 3.51 51.86 10.27
CA ASP A 46 2.33 52.57 10.73
C ASP A 46 1.23 51.51 10.81
N SER A 47 0.64 51.29 11.99
CA SER A 47 -0.59 50.52 12.09
C SER A 47 -1.37 51.02 13.29
N ASP A 48 -2.52 51.62 12.99
CA ASP A 48 -3.69 51.85 13.85
C ASP A 48 -3.40 51.89 15.35
N SER A 49 -3.15 53.10 15.80
CA SER A 49 -3.04 53.51 17.19
C SER A 49 -4.27 53.08 18.00
N PHE A 50 -4.15 51.99 18.75
CA PHE A 50 -4.92 51.84 19.99
C PHE A 50 -4.25 52.67 21.08
N GLU A 51 -4.88 53.80 21.39
CA GLU A 51 -4.49 54.72 22.45
C GLU A 51 -4.76 54.06 23.82
N ALA A 52 -3.75 53.42 24.40
CA ALA A 52 -3.75 53.01 25.80
C ALA A 52 -3.13 54.13 26.64
N VAL A 53 -3.96 55.06 27.12
CA VAL A 53 -3.56 56.06 28.12
C VAL A 53 -3.30 55.34 29.44
N MET A 54 -2.02 55.22 29.82
CA MET A 54 -1.65 54.83 31.17
C MET A 54 -1.83 56.07 32.06
N VAL A 55 -2.94 56.13 32.80
CA VAL A 55 -3.18 57.22 33.75
C VAL A 55 -2.35 56.95 34.99
N ASP A 56 -1.30 57.74 35.19
CA ASP A 56 -0.49 57.71 36.41
C ASP A 56 -1.34 58.26 37.58
N THR A 57 -1.87 57.35 38.40
CA THR A 57 -2.77 57.66 39.52
C THR A 57 -2.09 58.43 40.66
N GLY A 58 -0.77 58.69 40.57
CA GLY A 58 -0.02 59.49 41.52
C GLY A 58 -0.28 61.01 41.44
N GLN A 59 -0.59 61.55 40.26
CA GLN A 59 -0.78 63.01 40.11
C GLN A 59 -2.22 63.47 40.39
N VAL A 60 -3.23 62.65 40.07
CA VAL A 60 -4.65 62.98 40.35
C VAL A 60 -4.94 63.00 41.85
N ALA A 61 -4.27 62.15 42.63
CA ALA A 61 -4.38 62.15 44.08
C ALA A 61 -3.75 63.41 44.72
N ALA A 62 -2.76 64.02 44.09
CA ALA A 62 -2.12 65.25 44.56
C ALA A 62 -2.98 66.50 44.29
N GLU A 63 -3.64 66.60 43.13
CA GLU A 63 -4.57 67.70 42.84
C GLU A 63 -5.84 67.66 43.70
N TYR A 64 -6.40 66.47 43.97
CA TYR A 64 -7.57 66.35 44.84
C TYR A 64 -7.27 66.78 46.29
N GLY A 65 -6.03 66.60 46.74
CA GLY A 65 -5.53 67.08 48.03
C GLY A 65 -5.46 68.62 48.11
N GLN A 66 -5.09 69.30 47.02
CA GLN A 66 -5.04 70.76 46.97
C GLN A 66 -6.44 71.40 46.94
N LEU A 67 -7.39 70.82 46.21
CA LEU A 67 -8.79 71.29 46.19
C LEU A 67 -9.48 71.20 47.57
N LEU A 68 -9.17 70.16 48.35
CA LEU A 68 -9.64 70.02 49.73
C LEU A 68 -8.98 71.02 50.70
N ALA A 69 -7.76 71.47 50.40
CA ALA A 69 -7.05 72.49 51.17
C ALA A 69 -7.54 73.92 50.84
N GLU A 70 -7.82 74.24 49.57
CA GLU A 70 -8.41 75.53 49.16
C GLU A 70 -9.83 75.73 49.72
N LYS A 71 -10.63 74.65 49.81
CA LYS A 71 -11.97 74.72 50.42
C LYS A 71 -11.94 74.93 51.95
N LYS A 72 -10.80 74.67 52.61
CA LYS A 72 -10.55 75.00 54.02
C LYS A 72 -9.91 76.38 54.22
N GLY A 73 -9.37 77.02 53.18
CA GLY A 73 -8.67 78.30 53.27
C GLY A 73 -9.51 79.57 53.08
N SER A 74 -10.77 79.47 52.62
CA SER A 74 -11.60 80.63 52.22
C SER A 74 -12.67 81.03 53.25
N LYS A 75 -12.28 81.22 54.52
CA LYS A 75 -13.09 81.98 55.50
C LYS A 75 -12.22 82.96 56.30
N ALA A 76 -11.81 84.06 55.67
CA ALA A 76 -11.33 85.24 56.39
C ALA A 76 -11.42 86.50 55.50
N SER A 77 -12.53 87.24 55.62
CA SER A 77 -12.53 88.72 55.50
C SER A 77 -13.94 89.28 55.74
N LYS A 78 -14.06 90.12 56.78
CA LYS A 78 -15.21 91.00 57.04
C LYS A 78 -15.23 92.14 56.01
N PRO A 79 -16.39 92.78 55.80
CA PRO A 79 -16.45 94.20 56.11
C PRO A 79 -17.65 94.60 56.98
N LYS A 80 -17.45 95.71 57.69
CA LYS A 80 -18.29 96.34 58.69
C LYS A 80 -19.17 97.42 58.03
N VAL A 81 -20.49 97.42 58.29
CA VAL A 81 -21.37 98.60 58.22
C VAL A 81 -22.44 98.50 59.32
N GLU A 82 -22.70 99.63 59.97
CA GLU A 82 -23.47 99.86 61.20
C GLU A 82 -24.96 100.22 60.91
N PRO A 83 -25.86 100.45 61.90
CA PRO A 83 -27.00 99.59 62.19
C PRO A 83 -28.37 100.18 61.78
N LYS A 84 -29.37 99.31 61.60
CA LYS A 84 -30.79 99.67 61.68
C LYS A 84 -31.55 98.56 62.40
N GLU A 85 -32.18 98.95 63.51
CA GLU A 85 -33.11 98.16 64.31
C GLU A 85 -34.34 97.79 63.47
N GLU A 86 -34.74 96.51 63.49
CA GLU A 86 -36.15 96.10 63.48
C GLU A 86 -36.28 94.60 63.84
N ALA A 87 -37.08 94.37 64.89
CA ALA A 87 -37.90 93.19 65.19
C ALA A 87 -37.32 91.76 65.11
N VAL A 88 -37.08 91.19 66.29
CA VAL A 88 -37.55 89.87 66.78
C VAL A 88 -38.00 88.86 65.72
N GLU A 89 -37.20 87.81 65.52
CA GLU A 89 -37.67 86.41 65.44
C GLU A 89 -36.51 85.49 65.87
N GLU A 90 -36.76 84.68 66.89
CA GLU A 90 -35.82 83.79 67.55
C GLU A 90 -35.81 82.45 66.80
N ASP A 91 -34.91 82.30 65.82
CA ASP A 91 -34.65 81.02 65.16
C ASP A 91 -33.69 80.20 66.05
N VAL A 92 -34.24 79.16 66.68
CA VAL A 92 -33.54 78.29 67.62
C VAL A 92 -32.51 77.47 66.83
N GLU A 93 -31.26 77.93 66.90
CA GLU A 93 -30.08 77.20 66.43
C GLU A 93 -29.93 75.91 67.27
N ASP A 94 -30.48 74.80 66.77
CA ASP A 94 -30.44 73.48 67.38
C ASP A 94 -28.99 72.95 67.39
N LYS A 95 -28.27 73.25 68.47
CA LYS A 95 -26.93 72.70 68.71
C LYS A 95 -27.09 71.25 69.18
N PRO A 96 -26.45 70.27 68.50
CA PRO A 96 -26.59 68.87 68.84
C PRO A 96 -26.17 68.65 70.30
N THR A 97 -26.98 67.91 71.03
CA THR A 97 -26.74 67.63 72.44
C THR A 97 -25.44 66.80 72.62
N PRO A 98 -24.74 66.91 73.77
CA PRO A 98 -23.51 66.16 74.01
C PRO A 98 -23.64 64.63 73.81
N GLU A 99 -24.83 64.08 74.05
CA GLU A 99 -25.14 62.66 73.82
C GLU A 99 -25.20 62.28 72.33
N GLU A 100 -25.73 63.15 71.47
CA GLU A 100 -25.79 62.93 70.03
C GLU A 100 -24.41 62.95 69.38
N ILE A 101 -23.51 63.82 69.87
CA ILE A 101 -22.11 63.88 69.44
C ILE A 101 -21.38 62.58 69.83
N GLN A 102 -21.64 62.04 71.03
CA GLN A 102 -21.01 60.79 71.48
C GLN A 102 -21.52 59.60 70.67
N LYS A 103 -22.81 59.56 70.34
CA LYS A 103 -23.42 58.54 69.49
C LYS A 103 -22.89 58.60 68.05
N GLN A 104 -22.71 59.80 67.49
CA GLN A 104 -22.09 59.99 66.17
C GLN A 104 -20.63 59.52 66.15
N LYS A 105 -19.84 59.83 67.18
CA LYS A 105 -18.45 59.34 67.30
C LYS A 105 -18.38 57.81 67.39
N GLN A 106 -19.29 57.18 68.11
CA GLN A 106 -19.36 55.71 68.18
C GLN A 106 -19.76 55.08 66.84
N ALA A 107 -20.71 55.68 66.12
CA ALA A 107 -21.09 55.23 64.78
C ALA A 107 -19.95 55.40 63.76
N GLU A 108 -19.20 56.51 63.84
CA GLU A 108 -18.05 56.76 62.98
C GLU A 108 -16.91 55.77 63.23
N LEU A 109 -16.60 55.45 64.50
CA LEU A 109 -15.63 54.40 64.88
C LEU A 109 -16.06 53.01 64.36
N ALA A 110 -17.35 52.67 64.47
CA ALA A 110 -17.88 51.41 63.94
C ALA A 110 -17.77 51.34 62.42
N ALA A 111 -18.08 52.45 61.71
CA ALA A 111 -17.94 52.53 60.25
C ALA A 111 -16.48 52.43 59.80
N ILE A 112 -15.53 53.04 60.53
CA ILE A 112 -14.09 52.90 60.27
C ILE A 112 -13.65 51.44 60.47
N GLN A 113 -14.11 50.78 61.54
CA GLN A 113 -13.78 49.38 61.82
C GLN A 113 -14.36 48.41 60.78
N GLU A 114 -15.57 48.69 60.28
CA GLU A 114 -16.17 47.92 59.18
C GLU A 114 -15.41 48.11 57.87
N LYS A 115 -15.00 49.35 57.56
CA LYS A 115 -14.18 49.66 56.38
C LYS A 115 -12.82 48.97 56.44
N GLN A 116 -12.19 48.90 57.61
CA GLN A 116 -10.95 48.14 57.80
C GLN A 116 -11.14 46.64 57.57
N ARG A 117 -12.23 46.05 58.08
CA ARG A 117 -12.56 44.64 57.81
C ARG A 117 -12.83 44.37 56.34
N GLN A 118 -13.54 45.26 55.64
CA GLN A 118 -13.78 45.15 54.20
C GLN A 118 -12.46 45.22 53.41
N GLN A 119 -11.56 46.15 53.76
CA GLN A 119 -10.23 46.24 53.14
C GLN A 119 -9.37 44.99 53.37
N GLU A 120 -9.45 44.38 54.55
CA GLU A 120 -8.73 43.14 54.85
C GLU A 120 -9.27 41.94 54.05
N ILE A 121 -10.59 41.83 53.92
CA ILE A 121 -11.25 40.81 53.08
C ILE A 121 -10.85 40.99 51.61
N GLU A 122 -10.89 42.20 51.08
CA GLU A 122 -10.49 42.50 49.70
C GLU A 122 -9.01 42.16 49.46
N ARG A 123 -8.14 42.49 50.43
CA ARG A 123 -6.72 42.14 50.36
C ARG A 123 -6.50 40.63 50.38
N GLN A 124 -7.24 39.89 51.21
CA GLN A 124 -7.18 38.42 51.22
C GLN A 124 -7.69 37.82 49.91
N GLN A 125 -8.79 38.34 49.35
CA GLN A 125 -9.30 37.90 48.06
C GLN A 125 -8.30 38.13 46.92
N LYS A 126 -7.66 39.31 46.88
CA LYS A 126 -6.64 39.64 45.88
C LYS A 126 -5.41 38.75 45.98
N LEU A 127 -4.96 38.43 47.22
CA LEU A 127 -3.87 37.49 47.44
C LEU A 127 -4.24 36.08 46.98
N GLN A 128 -5.46 35.62 47.28
CA GLN A 128 -5.95 34.31 46.85
C GLN A 128 -6.05 34.23 45.32
N GLU A 129 -6.52 35.29 44.67
CA GLU A 129 -6.58 35.36 43.20
C GLU A 129 -5.18 35.36 42.58
N GLN A 130 -4.24 36.14 43.13
CA GLN A 130 -2.84 36.11 42.67
C GLN A 130 -2.22 34.72 42.83
N GLN A 131 -2.48 34.02 43.93
CA GLN A 131 -2.02 32.65 44.13
C GLN A 131 -2.63 31.69 43.10
N LYS A 132 -3.94 31.78 42.83
CA LYS A 132 -4.60 30.97 41.80
C LYS A 132 -4.05 31.25 40.40
N GLN A 133 -3.83 32.52 40.04
CA GLN A 133 -3.24 32.90 38.77
C GLN A 133 -1.79 32.40 38.63
N ALA A 134 -1.00 32.47 39.70
CA ALA A 134 0.37 31.95 39.71
C ALA A 134 0.40 30.42 39.55
N GLN A 135 -0.50 29.70 40.22
CA GLN A 135 -0.64 28.24 40.08
C GLN A 135 -1.08 27.85 38.66
N ALA A 136 -2.08 28.54 38.10
CA ALA A 136 -2.54 28.30 36.73
C ALA A 136 -1.42 28.52 35.70
N LYS A 137 -0.66 29.61 35.83
CA LYS A 137 0.53 29.87 34.97
C LYS A 137 1.60 28.78 35.13
N GLN A 138 1.84 28.30 36.34
CA GLN A 138 2.82 27.24 36.58
C GLN A 138 2.36 25.89 35.98
N GLU A 139 1.06 25.58 36.05
CA GLU A 139 0.50 24.38 35.44
C GLU A 139 0.55 24.45 33.90
N GLU A 140 0.22 25.60 33.32
CA GLU A 140 0.31 25.83 31.89
C GLU A 140 1.76 25.69 31.39
N LEU A 141 2.73 26.26 32.11
CA LEU A 141 4.15 26.10 31.77
C LEU A 141 4.60 24.64 31.85
N LYS A 142 4.17 23.89 32.87
CA LYS A 142 4.44 22.44 32.97
C LYS A 142 3.82 21.67 31.81
N LYS A 143 2.61 22.02 31.38
CA LYS A 143 1.94 21.40 30.24
C LYS A 143 2.68 21.69 28.93
N GLN A 144 3.12 22.93 28.72
CA GLN A 144 3.94 23.31 27.55
C GLN A 144 5.29 22.56 27.55
N GLN A 145 5.96 22.45 28.69
CA GLN A 145 7.21 21.69 28.80
C GLN A 145 7.01 20.19 28.55
N ALA A 146 5.92 19.60 29.03
CA ALA A 146 5.57 18.20 28.76
C ALA A 146 5.29 17.98 27.27
N GLU A 147 4.53 18.88 26.63
CA GLU A 147 4.26 18.81 25.20
C GLU A 147 5.55 18.95 24.37
N GLU A 148 6.41 19.92 24.69
CA GLU A 148 7.70 20.09 24.02
C GLU A 148 8.60 18.85 24.19
N ALA A 149 8.65 18.26 25.38
CA ALA A 149 9.39 17.03 25.63
C ALA A 149 8.83 15.86 24.82
N THR A 150 7.51 15.73 24.69
CA THR A 150 6.90 14.70 23.82
C THR A 150 7.20 14.95 22.35
N ARG A 151 7.18 16.21 21.90
CA ARG A 151 7.52 16.59 20.52
C ARG A 151 8.99 16.33 20.20
N LYS A 152 9.91 16.60 21.14
CA LYS A 152 11.34 16.27 21.01
C LYS A 152 11.55 14.76 20.92
N LYS A 153 10.93 13.97 21.79
CA LYS A 153 11.00 12.49 21.74
C LYS A 153 10.43 11.94 20.43
N ALA A 154 9.32 12.49 19.94
CA ALA A 154 8.74 12.09 18.65
C ALA A 154 9.66 12.44 17.47
N ALA A 155 10.28 13.63 17.48
CA ALA A 155 11.23 14.05 16.45
C ALA A 155 12.51 13.20 16.45
N GLU A 156 13.03 12.84 17.62
CA GLU A 156 14.19 11.95 17.75
C GLU A 156 13.88 10.54 17.25
N ALA A 157 12.72 9.98 17.64
CA ALA A 157 12.26 8.69 17.14
C ALA A 157 12.04 8.69 15.62
N ALA A 158 11.54 9.80 15.05
CA ALA A 158 11.40 9.94 13.60
C ALA A 158 12.77 10.00 12.90
N LYS A 159 13.76 10.71 13.46
CA LYS A 159 15.13 10.73 12.93
C LYS A 159 15.80 9.36 12.97
N LEU A 160 15.66 8.62 14.08
CA LEU A 160 16.18 7.25 14.20
C LEU A 160 15.55 6.30 13.17
N LYS A 161 14.24 6.43 12.92
CA LYS A 161 13.56 5.64 11.89
C LYS A 161 14.04 6.01 10.48
N ALA A 162 14.23 7.29 10.20
CA ALA A 162 14.74 7.76 8.90
C ALA A 162 16.20 7.30 8.65
N ASP A 163 17.08 7.36 9.66
CA ASP A 163 18.46 6.87 9.55
C ASP A 163 18.51 5.35 9.32
N ALA A 164 17.67 4.59 10.03
CA ALA A 164 17.57 3.14 9.84
C ALA A 164 17.05 2.77 8.44
N GLU A 165 16.07 3.50 7.92
CA GLU A 165 15.56 3.29 6.57
C GLU A 165 16.59 3.66 5.50
N ALA A 166 17.30 4.78 5.67
CA ALA A 166 18.38 5.19 4.78
C ALA A 166 19.50 4.14 4.72
N LYS A 167 19.94 3.61 5.87
CA LYS A 167 20.92 2.52 5.94
C LYS A 167 20.42 1.24 5.26
N ARG A 168 19.13 0.92 5.37
CA ARG A 168 18.55 -0.26 4.69
C ARG A 168 18.52 -0.08 3.18
N LEU A 169 18.19 1.13 2.70
CA LEU A 169 18.20 1.47 1.28
C LEU A 169 19.62 1.44 0.70
N GLU A 170 20.61 1.95 1.44
CA GLU A 170 22.01 1.87 1.02
C GLU A 170 22.52 0.42 0.97
N ALA A 171 22.18 -0.41 1.97
CA ALA A 171 22.52 -1.83 1.96
C ALA A 171 21.85 -2.58 0.79
N ALA A 172 20.58 -2.29 0.51
CA ALA A 172 19.86 -2.87 -0.63
C ALA A 172 20.46 -2.42 -1.98
N ALA A 173 20.90 -1.17 -2.10
CA ALA A 173 21.57 -0.68 -3.30
C ALA A 173 22.92 -1.37 -3.53
N LYS A 174 23.73 -1.56 -2.47
CA LYS A 174 24.99 -2.32 -2.53
C LYS A 174 24.78 -3.77 -2.93
N GLN A 175 23.77 -4.45 -2.36
CA GLN A 175 23.41 -5.81 -2.74
C GLN A 175 22.96 -5.91 -4.21
N ALA A 176 22.17 -4.94 -4.69
CA ALA A 176 21.74 -4.92 -6.09
C ALA A 176 22.90 -4.68 -7.07
N GLU A 177 23.90 -3.87 -6.69
CA GLU A 177 25.11 -3.67 -7.50
C GLU A 177 25.97 -4.94 -7.55
N GLU A 178 26.14 -5.62 -6.41
CA GLU A 178 26.91 -6.85 -6.32
C GLU A 178 26.24 -8.00 -7.09
N GLU A 179 24.90 -8.11 -7.03
CA GLU A 179 24.14 -9.09 -7.81
C GLU A 179 24.24 -8.82 -9.32
N LYS A 180 24.23 -7.54 -9.75
CA LYS A 180 24.47 -7.19 -11.15
C LYS A 180 25.88 -7.59 -11.61
N LYS A 181 26.91 -7.31 -10.81
CA LYS A 181 28.28 -7.72 -11.12
C LYS A 181 28.42 -9.25 -11.18
N ALA A 182 27.76 -9.98 -10.29
CA ALA A 182 27.75 -11.44 -10.31
C ALA A 182 27.05 -12.01 -11.56
N LYS A 183 25.90 -11.43 -11.95
CA LYS A 183 25.19 -11.83 -13.18
C LYS A 183 26.02 -11.55 -14.45
N GLU A 184 26.65 -10.38 -14.53
CA GLU A 184 27.49 -10.03 -15.67
C GLU A 184 28.74 -10.93 -15.77
N ALA A 185 29.34 -11.29 -14.63
CA ALA A 185 30.46 -12.24 -14.59
C ALA A 185 30.05 -13.67 -14.99
N LEU A 186 28.84 -14.11 -14.59
CA LEU A 186 28.28 -15.40 -14.99
C LEU A 186 28.00 -15.44 -16.51
N GLU A 187 27.45 -14.37 -17.06
CA GLU A 187 27.15 -14.25 -18.49
C GLU A 187 28.42 -14.28 -19.34
N LYS A 188 29.48 -13.56 -18.94
CA LYS A 188 30.80 -13.62 -19.60
C LYS A 188 31.41 -15.03 -19.56
N LYS A 189 31.29 -15.74 -18.44
CA LYS A 189 31.75 -17.14 -18.34
C LYS A 189 30.96 -18.08 -19.26
N LEU A 190 29.64 -17.90 -19.34
CA LEU A 190 28.78 -18.69 -20.22
C LEU A 190 29.09 -18.45 -21.70
N GLU A 191 29.37 -17.20 -22.08
CA GLU A 191 29.76 -16.85 -23.46
C GLU A 191 31.12 -17.44 -23.84
N GLN A 192 32.11 -17.40 -22.93
CA GLN A 192 33.41 -18.03 -23.14
C GLN A 192 33.30 -19.55 -23.28
N GLN A 193 32.46 -20.21 -22.47
CA GLN A 193 32.21 -21.65 -22.61
C GLN A 193 31.57 -22.00 -23.95
N LYS A 194 30.58 -21.22 -24.42
CA LYS A 194 29.97 -21.42 -25.74
C LYS A 194 30.97 -21.26 -26.89
N LYS A 195 31.87 -20.27 -26.81
CA LYS A 195 32.94 -20.08 -27.80
C LYS A 195 33.94 -21.25 -27.79
N ALA A 196 34.34 -21.72 -26.61
CA ALA A 196 35.24 -22.87 -26.48
C ALA A 196 34.60 -24.17 -27.00
N GLU A 197 33.31 -24.41 -26.72
CA GLU A 197 32.60 -25.59 -27.22
C GLU A 197 32.40 -25.54 -28.74
N ALA A 198 32.10 -24.36 -29.30
CA ALA A 198 31.99 -24.17 -30.74
C ALA A 198 33.32 -24.42 -31.46
N GLU A 199 34.44 -23.96 -30.89
CA GLU A 199 35.77 -24.22 -31.44
C GLU A 199 36.14 -25.72 -31.36
N LYS A 200 35.78 -26.41 -30.27
CA LYS A 200 35.99 -27.85 -30.12
C LYS A 200 35.20 -28.65 -31.17
N LYS A 201 33.92 -28.32 -31.37
CA LYS A 201 33.06 -28.94 -32.39
C LYS A 201 33.57 -28.69 -33.82
N LEU A 202 34.13 -27.51 -34.08
CA LEU A 202 34.72 -27.19 -35.39
C LEU A 202 36.01 -27.98 -35.65
N LYS A 203 36.84 -28.19 -34.63
CA LYS A 203 38.05 -29.05 -34.72
C LYS A 203 37.68 -30.52 -34.93
N GLU A 204 36.73 -31.06 -34.17
CA GLU A 204 36.24 -32.44 -34.36
C GLU A 204 35.65 -32.66 -35.75
N GLN A 205 34.86 -31.73 -36.29
CA GLN A 205 34.35 -31.86 -37.66
C GLN A 205 35.45 -31.79 -38.73
N LYS A 206 36.53 -31.04 -38.49
CA LYS A 206 37.68 -31.00 -39.40
C LYS A 206 38.45 -32.31 -39.37
N GLU A 207 38.73 -32.86 -38.19
CA GLU A 207 39.41 -34.16 -38.05
C GLU A 207 38.59 -35.30 -38.65
N LEU A 208 37.27 -35.33 -38.43
CA LEU A 208 36.39 -36.35 -39.00
C LEU A 208 36.35 -36.28 -40.53
N LYS A 209 36.32 -35.08 -41.11
CA LYS A 209 36.39 -34.89 -42.57
C LYS A 209 37.76 -35.28 -43.14
N GLU A 210 38.85 -35.04 -42.42
CA GLU A 210 40.19 -35.42 -42.85
C GLU A 210 40.41 -36.94 -42.80
N GLN A 211 39.87 -37.62 -41.78
CA GLN A 211 39.85 -39.09 -41.70
C GLN A 211 39.02 -39.71 -42.83
N GLN A 212 37.81 -39.20 -43.08
CA GLN A 212 36.97 -39.69 -44.17
C GLN A 212 37.60 -39.48 -45.56
N ALA A 213 38.35 -38.39 -45.75
CA ALA A 213 39.10 -38.15 -46.98
C ALA A 213 40.31 -39.10 -47.14
N LYS A 214 40.94 -39.51 -46.04
CA LYS A 214 42.02 -40.52 -46.05
C LYS A 214 41.48 -41.92 -46.33
N GLU A 215 40.38 -42.34 -45.69
CA GLU A 215 39.74 -43.63 -45.95
C GLU A 215 39.18 -43.74 -47.38
N ALA A 216 38.59 -42.66 -47.92
CA ALA A 216 38.10 -42.65 -49.30
C ALA A 216 39.23 -42.75 -50.35
N LYS A 217 40.44 -42.26 -50.03
CA LYS A 217 41.63 -42.42 -50.89
C LYS A 217 42.17 -43.85 -50.84
N GLU A 218 42.27 -44.46 -49.66
CA GLU A 218 42.72 -45.85 -49.52
C GLU A 218 41.74 -46.85 -50.15
N ALA A 219 40.43 -46.59 -50.08
CA ALA A 219 39.42 -47.44 -50.72
C ALA A 219 39.47 -47.35 -52.25
N LYS A 220 39.75 -46.17 -52.82
CA LYS A 220 39.95 -46.03 -54.28
C LYS A 220 41.21 -46.72 -54.78
N GLU A 221 42.31 -46.68 -54.03
CA GLU A 221 43.56 -47.33 -54.45
C GLU A 221 43.49 -48.87 -54.37
N LYS A 222 42.73 -49.43 -53.42
CA LYS A 222 42.47 -50.87 -53.36
C LYS A 222 41.53 -51.36 -54.47
N ALA A 223 40.54 -50.57 -54.87
CA ALA A 223 39.63 -50.94 -55.96
C ALA A 223 40.31 -50.95 -57.35
N GLU A 224 41.28 -50.07 -57.59
CA GLU A 224 41.99 -50.00 -58.88
C GLU A 224 43.01 -51.15 -59.04
N LYS A 225 43.61 -51.62 -57.94
CA LYS A 225 44.52 -52.79 -57.94
C LYS A 225 43.77 -54.12 -58.13
N GLU A 226 42.53 -54.24 -57.66
CA GLU A 226 41.74 -55.47 -57.83
C GLU A 226 41.10 -55.59 -59.23
N ALA A 227 40.78 -54.47 -59.88
CA ALA A 227 40.24 -54.46 -61.25
C ALA A 227 41.28 -54.89 -62.32
N LYS A 228 42.57 -54.55 -62.15
CA LYS A 228 43.63 -55.02 -63.06
C LYS A 228 43.93 -56.52 -62.95
N ALA A 229 43.71 -57.14 -61.78
CA ALA A 229 43.98 -58.56 -61.57
C ALA A 229 42.88 -59.50 -62.10
N LYS A 230 41.64 -59.01 -62.23
CA LYS A 230 40.50 -59.80 -62.76
C LYS A 230 40.44 -59.81 -64.30
N ALA A 231 40.95 -58.77 -64.98
CA ALA A 231 40.95 -58.70 -66.44
C ALA A 231 41.93 -59.67 -67.14
N GLU A 232 42.99 -60.12 -66.47
CA GLU A 232 43.99 -61.03 -67.07
C GLU A 232 43.63 -62.51 -66.90
N LYS A 233 42.79 -62.87 -65.92
CA LYS A 233 42.36 -64.26 -65.68
C LYS A 233 41.18 -64.72 -66.54
N GLU A 234 40.27 -63.83 -66.93
CA GLU A 234 39.10 -64.20 -67.75
C GLU A 234 39.40 -64.42 -69.25
N ALA A 235 40.55 -63.95 -69.75
CA ALA A 235 40.95 -64.14 -71.16
C ALA A 235 41.52 -65.55 -71.46
N LYS A 236 41.96 -66.30 -70.44
CA LYS A 236 42.52 -67.65 -70.62
C LYS A 236 41.50 -68.80 -70.49
N GLU A 237 40.33 -68.58 -69.88
CA GLU A 237 39.38 -69.68 -69.61
C GLU A 237 38.20 -69.77 -70.60
N LYS A 238 38.01 -68.76 -71.47
CA LYS A 238 36.95 -68.77 -72.50
C LYS A 238 37.32 -69.50 -73.80
N ALA A 239 38.56 -69.95 -73.99
CA ALA A 239 38.97 -70.67 -75.21
C ALA A 239 38.78 -72.20 -75.14
N GLU A 240 38.61 -72.80 -73.96
CA GLU A 240 38.60 -74.27 -73.80
C GLU A 240 37.21 -74.89 -73.57
N LYS A 241 36.18 -74.09 -73.25
CA LYS A 241 34.84 -74.60 -72.88
C LYS A 241 33.77 -74.49 -73.96
N GLU A 242 34.10 -73.99 -75.15
CA GLU A 242 33.12 -73.85 -76.26
C GLU A 242 33.02 -75.11 -77.16
N ALA A 243 33.91 -76.10 -77.00
CA ALA A 243 33.93 -77.31 -77.81
C ALA A 243 33.13 -78.52 -77.25
N LYS A 244 32.59 -78.45 -76.01
CA LYS A 244 31.93 -79.62 -75.37
C LYS A 244 30.44 -79.48 -75.07
N ALA A 245 29.79 -78.37 -75.42
CA ALA A 245 28.39 -78.10 -75.05
C ALA A 245 27.42 -77.97 -76.23
N LYS A 246 27.64 -78.73 -77.32
CA LYS A 246 26.74 -78.78 -78.49
C LYS A 246 26.09 -80.15 -78.76
N ALA A 247 26.19 -81.13 -77.86
CA ALA A 247 25.74 -82.50 -78.14
C ALA A 247 24.64 -83.08 -77.23
N GLU A 248 24.08 -82.36 -76.24
CA GLU A 248 23.25 -83.05 -75.22
C GLU A 248 21.99 -82.31 -74.73
N LYS A 249 21.43 -81.37 -75.50
CA LYS A 249 20.21 -80.66 -75.10
C LYS A 249 19.14 -80.55 -76.19
N GLU A 250 18.97 -81.63 -76.94
CA GLU A 250 17.89 -81.78 -77.91
C GLU A 250 17.15 -83.11 -77.64
N ALA A 251 16.71 -83.36 -76.40
CA ALA A 251 16.06 -84.64 -76.05
C ALA A 251 15.16 -84.68 -74.82
N LYS A 252 14.67 -83.56 -74.25
CA LYS A 252 13.72 -83.66 -73.11
C LYS A 252 12.79 -82.45 -72.92
N GLU A 253 12.38 -81.88 -74.04
CA GLU A 253 11.20 -81.02 -74.12
C GLU A 253 10.11 -81.84 -74.82
N LYS A 254 8.92 -81.96 -74.19
CA LYS A 254 7.75 -82.82 -74.52
C LYS A 254 7.58 -84.07 -73.65
N ALA A 255 7.18 -83.83 -72.41
CA ALA A 255 6.22 -84.65 -71.67
C ALA A 255 5.66 -83.74 -70.54
N GLU A 256 4.72 -82.86 -70.90
CA GLU A 256 3.31 -83.04 -70.53
C GLU A 256 3.09 -82.94 -69.01
N LYS A 257 2.62 -81.80 -68.50
CA LYS A 257 1.19 -81.41 -68.56
C LYS A 257 0.26 -82.54 -68.10
N GLU A 258 0.43 -83.05 -66.89
CA GLU A 258 -0.65 -83.82 -66.24
C GLU A 258 -0.49 -83.86 -64.71
N ALA A 259 -0.75 -82.74 -64.02
CA ALA A 259 -0.98 -82.76 -62.56
C ALA A 259 -1.65 -81.47 -62.02
N LYS A 260 -2.36 -80.74 -62.88
CA LYS A 260 -3.31 -79.71 -62.45
C LYS A 260 -4.71 -80.28 -62.64
N ALA A 261 -5.32 -80.77 -61.56
CA ALA A 261 -6.76 -80.79 -61.28
C ALA A 261 -7.16 -82.05 -60.50
N LYS A 262 -7.32 -81.89 -59.18
CA LYS A 262 -8.23 -82.60 -58.26
C LYS A 262 -7.98 -81.97 -56.88
N ALA A 263 -8.45 -80.75 -56.63
CA ALA A 263 -9.83 -80.39 -56.31
C ALA A 263 -10.36 -81.12 -55.07
N ALA A 264 -10.44 -80.35 -53.98
CA ALA A 264 -11.45 -80.39 -52.93
C ALA A 264 -11.53 -81.62 -51.99
N ALA A 265 -11.71 -81.31 -50.70
CA ALA A 265 -11.85 -82.20 -49.53
C ALA A 265 -10.51 -82.76 -49.04
N GLU A 266 -10.07 -82.63 -47.78
CA GLU A 266 -10.70 -82.48 -46.47
C GLU A 266 -9.80 -81.55 -45.63
N ALA A 267 -10.27 -80.43 -45.09
CA ALA A 267 -10.96 -80.34 -43.81
C ALA A 267 -10.21 -80.98 -42.62
N LYS A 268 -9.53 -80.09 -41.85
CA LYS A 268 -9.20 -80.20 -40.41
C LYS A 268 -8.14 -81.28 -40.08
N ALA A 269 -7.07 -80.98 -39.35
CA ALA A 269 -7.08 -80.36 -38.03
C ALA A 269 -5.66 -80.04 -37.55
N ALA A 270 -5.63 -79.23 -36.47
CA ALA A 270 -4.58 -79.09 -35.46
C ALA A 270 -3.37 -78.22 -35.84
N GLN A 271 -3.39 -76.92 -35.51
CA GLN A 271 -2.94 -76.37 -34.20
C GLN A 271 -1.54 -76.81 -33.77
N ALA A 272 -0.55 -75.95 -34.03
CA ALA A 272 0.50 -75.57 -33.09
C ALA A 272 1.18 -74.30 -33.64
N LYS A 273 0.78 -73.11 -33.16
CA LYS A 273 1.52 -72.33 -32.14
C LYS A 273 2.93 -71.95 -32.61
N ASN A 274 3.40 -70.72 -32.58
CA ASN A 274 2.87 -69.42 -32.18
C ASN A 274 4.05 -68.48 -32.45
N ASN A 275 3.87 -67.45 -33.25
CA ASN A 275 3.98 -66.06 -32.79
C ASN A 275 3.81 -65.15 -34.01
N LYS A 276 2.72 -64.38 -34.11
CA LYS A 276 2.34 -63.28 -33.22
C LYS A 276 3.36 -62.14 -33.35
N ALA A 277 3.05 -61.23 -34.28
CA ALA A 277 2.90 -59.80 -34.03
C ALA A 277 3.18 -59.07 -35.34
N LEU A 278 2.14 -58.54 -36.00
CA LEU A 278 2.06 -57.10 -36.28
C LEU A 278 0.79 -56.60 -37.01
N ASP A 279 -0.25 -57.40 -37.27
CA ASP A 279 -1.33 -56.91 -38.17
C ASP A 279 -2.77 -57.22 -37.72
N ASP A 280 -3.04 -57.14 -36.41
CA ASP A 280 -4.42 -57.35 -35.90
C ASP A 280 -4.72 -56.52 -34.63
N PHE A 281 -4.24 -55.27 -34.61
CA PHE A 281 -4.50 -54.35 -33.49
C PHE A 281 -5.10 -53.00 -33.92
N LEU A 282 -5.28 -52.74 -35.22
CA LEU A 282 -5.74 -51.44 -35.71
C LEU A 282 -7.03 -51.48 -36.52
N ASN A 283 -8.02 -52.33 -36.18
CA ASN A 283 -9.43 -52.04 -36.51
C ASN A 283 -10.43 -52.98 -35.82
N SER A 284 -11.14 -52.44 -34.81
CA SER A 284 -12.39 -52.95 -34.21
C SER A 284 -12.23 -54.15 -33.28
N GLY A 285 -12.16 -53.96 -31.96
CA GLY A 285 -13.29 -53.57 -31.10
C GLY A 285 -13.89 -54.86 -30.53
N ASP A 286 -14.11 -55.07 -29.24
CA ASP A 286 -14.40 -54.22 -28.10
C ASP A 286 -14.39 -55.14 -26.84
N ILE A 287 -14.48 -54.56 -25.63
CA ILE A 287 -14.82 -55.24 -24.34
C ILE A 287 -13.65 -56.00 -23.65
N GLY A 288 -13.29 -55.78 -22.39
CA GLY A 288 -13.88 -54.97 -21.33
C GLY A 288 -13.26 -55.32 -19.95
N GLY A 289 -13.59 -54.48 -18.95
CA GLY A 289 -13.26 -54.66 -17.53
C GLY A 289 -13.11 -53.29 -16.87
N GLY A 290 -14.18 -52.61 -16.45
CA GLY A 290 -14.88 -52.82 -15.17
C GLY A 290 -14.34 -51.77 -14.17
N SER A 291 -15.11 -50.83 -13.63
CA SER A 291 -16.30 -51.03 -12.81
C SER A 291 -17.03 -49.69 -12.56
N SER A 292 -18.33 -49.80 -12.37
CA SER A 292 -19.20 -48.93 -11.57
C SER A 292 -19.84 -47.68 -12.21
N LYS A 293 -21.08 -47.94 -12.67
CA LYS A 293 -22.33 -47.44 -12.04
C LYS A 293 -22.91 -46.13 -12.56
N GLY A 294 -24.11 -46.26 -13.14
CA GLY A 294 -25.17 -45.24 -13.04
C GLY A 294 -25.57 -44.63 -14.39
N GLY A 295 -26.70 -45.08 -14.93
CA GLY A 295 -27.21 -44.68 -16.24
C GLY A 295 -27.59 -43.20 -16.34
N ASN A 296 -27.39 -42.65 -17.55
CA ASN A 296 -27.90 -41.35 -17.94
C ASN A 296 -29.07 -41.56 -18.93
N LYS A 297 -30.29 -41.34 -18.43
CA LYS A 297 -31.52 -41.26 -19.21
C LYS A 297 -32.18 -39.92 -18.88
N ASN A 298 -32.64 -39.26 -19.94
CA ASN A 298 -33.63 -38.16 -20.00
C ASN A 298 -33.05 -36.77 -20.31
N SER A 299 -33.03 -36.48 -21.61
CA SER A 299 -33.27 -35.14 -22.14
C SER A 299 -34.79 -34.89 -22.14
N ALA A 300 -35.30 -34.19 -21.12
CA ALA A 300 -36.55 -33.43 -21.15
C ALA A 300 -36.79 -32.75 -19.80
N GLY A 301 -36.83 -31.41 -19.81
CA GLY A 301 -37.54 -30.56 -18.86
C GLY A 301 -37.04 -30.49 -17.41
N SER A 302 -36.62 -29.30 -16.97
CA SER A 302 -37.13 -28.76 -15.70
C SER A 302 -36.82 -27.27 -15.59
N GLN A 303 -37.86 -26.48 -15.38
CA GLN A 303 -37.79 -25.12 -14.85
C GLN A 303 -37.08 -25.17 -13.50
N GLY A 304 -35.99 -24.42 -13.36
CA GLY A 304 -35.32 -24.22 -12.08
C GLY A 304 -36.10 -23.25 -11.21
N SER A 305 -37.10 -23.77 -10.50
CA SER A 305 -37.57 -23.22 -9.23
C SER A 305 -36.96 -24.04 -8.09
N GLY A 306 -36.30 -23.35 -7.14
CA GLY A 306 -35.78 -23.93 -5.90
C GLY A 306 -34.55 -23.17 -5.41
N GLY A 307 -34.57 -22.42 -4.30
CA GLY A 307 -35.65 -22.17 -3.36
C GLY A 307 -35.19 -21.06 -2.42
N THR A 308 -35.88 -19.93 -2.45
CA THR A 308 -35.77 -18.87 -1.44
C THR A 308 -37.14 -18.69 -0.82
N SER A 309 -37.57 -19.67 -0.03
CA SER A 309 -38.75 -19.57 0.84
C SER A 309 -38.60 -20.58 1.96
N GLY A 310 -37.49 -20.46 2.69
CA GLY A 310 -37.36 -21.00 4.03
C GLY A 310 -37.76 -19.91 5.00
N LEU A 311 -38.97 -20.04 5.55
CA LEU A 311 -39.48 -19.22 6.64
C LEU A 311 -38.48 -19.28 7.81
N GLY A 312 -37.68 -18.23 7.93
CA GLY A 312 -36.87 -17.94 9.09
C GLY A 312 -37.03 -16.45 9.36
N GLN A 313 -38.16 -16.09 9.98
CA GLN A 313 -38.38 -14.79 10.57
C GLN A 313 -37.31 -14.61 11.65
N GLY A 314 -36.22 -13.97 11.25
CA GLY A 314 -35.08 -13.68 12.11
C GLY A 314 -34.39 -12.49 11.49
N THR A 315 -34.29 -11.43 12.26
CA THR A 315 -33.63 -10.14 12.02
C THR A 315 -32.15 -10.21 11.57
N ASN A 316 -31.65 -11.38 11.15
CA ASN A 316 -30.25 -11.70 10.84
C ASN A 316 -30.00 -12.16 9.39
N VAL A 317 -31.04 -12.42 8.57
CA VAL A 317 -30.85 -12.89 7.18
C VAL A 317 -30.23 -11.78 6.30
N ASP A 318 -30.69 -10.54 6.48
CA ASP A 318 -30.18 -9.38 5.74
C ASP A 318 -28.73 -9.02 6.11
N GLY A 319 -28.37 -9.24 7.39
CA GLY A 319 -27.02 -8.99 7.88
C GLY A 319 -25.98 -9.90 7.21
N ASN A 320 -26.24 -11.21 7.17
CA ASN A 320 -25.31 -12.15 6.54
C ASN A 320 -25.19 -11.90 5.03
N ALA A 321 -26.32 -11.65 4.34
CA ALA A 321 -26.31 -11.30 2.92
C ALA A 321 -25.48 -10.04 2.62
N TYR A 322 -25.61 -9.01 3.47
CA TYR A 322 -24.85 -7.78 3.36
C TYR A 322 -23.34 -7.98 3.60
N GLY A 323 -22.97 -8.74 4.63
CA GLY A 323 -21.58 -9.11 4.90
C GLY A 323 -20.91 -9.85 3.73
N GLN A 324 -21.62 -10.81 3.12
CA GLN A 324 -21.13 -11.50 1.92
C GLN A 324 -20.97 -10.56 0.73
N ARG A 325 -21.86 -9.57 0.57
CA ARG A 325 -21.77 -8.58 -0.51
C ARG A 325 -20.54 -7.69 -0.35
N ILE A 326 -20.24 -7.25 0.88
CA ILE A 326 -19.00 -6.52 1.22
C ILE A 326 -17.78 -7.38 0.91
N LYS A 327 -17.75 -8.62 1.42
CA LYS A 327 -16.63 -9.55 1.23
C LYS A 327 -16.37 -9.79 -0.25
N LYS A 328 -17.40 -10.10 -1.05
CA LYS A 328 -17.27 -10.35 -2.49
C LYS A 328 -16.74 -9.14 -3.25
N LEU A 329 -17.20 -7.93 -2.92
CA LEU A 329 -16.73 -6.71 -3.59
C LEU A 329 -15.27 -6.42 -3.31
N ILE A 330 -14.84 -6.53 -2.06
CA ILE A 330 -13.45 -6.26 -1.68
C ILE A 330 -12.54 -7.38 -2.21
N GLN A 331 -12.98 -8.64 -2.11
CA GLN A 331 -12.25 -9.79 -2.68
C GLN A 331 -12.11 -9.69 -4.21
N SER A 332 -13.08 -9.13 -4.93
CA SER A 332 -12.96 -8.94 -6.38
C SER A 332 -11.82 -8.00 -6.80
N ARG A 333 -11.42 -7.08 -5.90
CA ARG A 333 -10.29 -6.16 -6.10
C ARG A 333 -9.00 -6.65 -5.45
N TYR A 334 -9.08 -7.73 -4.67
CA TYR A 334 -7.93 -8.33 -4.01
C TYR A 334 -7.11 -9.12 -5.03
N ARG A 335 -5.90 -8.61 -5.32
CA ARG A 335 -4.97 -9.29 -6.22
C ARG A 335 -4.30 -10.42 -5.46
N VAL A 336 -4.65 -11.65 -5.81
CA VAL A 336 -4.09 -12.86 -5.23
C VAL A 336 -2.79 -13.22 -5.94
N ASP A 337 -1.74 -13.48 -5.17
CA ASP A 337 -0.45 -13.98 -5.66
C ASP A 337 -0.16 -15.38 -5.08
N PRO A 338 0.48 -16.30 -5.83
CA PRO A 338 0.86 -17.62 -5.32
C PRO A 338 1.69 -17.58 -4.02
N SER A 339 2.46 -16.52 -3.79
CA SER A 339 3.22 -16.30 -2.55
C SER A 339 2.35 -16.13 -1.29
N PHE A 340 1.03 -15.98 -1.44
CA PHE A 340 0.08 -15.88 -0.33
C PHE A 340 -0.40 -17.25 0.20
N ALA A 341 0.05 -18.35 -0.40
CA ALA A 341 -0.29 -19.69 0.05
C ALA A 341 0.10 -19.90 1.53
N GLY A 342 -0.86 -20.36 2.35
CA GLY A 342 -0.65 -20.59 3.78
C GLY A 342 -0.57 -19.31 4.63
N LYS A 343 -0.75 -18.13 4.04
CA LYS A 343 -0.71 -16.84 4.73
C LYS A 343 -2.11 -16.24 4.83
N GLN A 344 -2.33 -15.48 5.89
CA GLN A 344 -3.59 -14.79 6.14
C GLN A 344 -3.37 -13.37 6.70
N CYS A 345 -4.36 -12.51 6.50
CA CYS A 345 -4.41 -11.18 7.10
C CYS A 345 -5.84 -10.83 7.52
N ASP A 346 -5.97 -10.33 8.74
CA ASP A 346 -7.22 -9.82 9.29
C ASP A 346 -7.20 -8.29 9.33
N VAL A 347 -8.13 -7.68 8.61
CA VAL A 347 -8.26 -6.21 8.52
C VAL A 347 -9.64 -5.78 8.98
N LYS A 348 -9.68 -4.87 9.96
CA LYS A 348 -10.91 -4.20 10.38
C LYS A 348 -11.15 -3.00 9.48
N ILE A 349 -12.33 -2.87 8.89
CA ILE A 349 -12.72 -1.68 8.13
C ILE A 349 -13.79 -0.92 8.89
N PHE A 350 -13.88 0.39 8.69
CA PHE A 350 -14.91 1.25 9.26
C PHE A 350 -15.79 1.80 8.15
N LEU A 351 -17.11 1.63 8.28
CA LEU A 351 -18.10 1.99 7.27
C LEU A 351 -18.99 3.12 7.75
N SER A 352 -19.21 4.11 6.88
CA SER A 352 -20.27 5.11 7.03
C SER A 352 -21.63 4.53 6.64
N ARG A 353 -22.73 5.20 7.04
CA ARG A 353 -24.10 4.76 6.75
C ARG A 353 -24.39 4.60 5.26
N ASP A 354 -23.72 5.40 4.43
CA ASP A 354 -23.80 5.38 2.96
C ASP A 354 -22.95 4.27 2.31
N GLY A 355 -22.24 3.47 3.11
CA GLY A 355 -21.33 2.42 2.64
C GLY A 355 -19.93 2.91 2.27
N THR A 356 -19.58 4.17 2.54
CA THR A 356 -18.20 4.66 2.31
C THR A 356 -17.24 4.10 3.36
N ILE A 357 -16.08 3.63 2.93
CA ILE A 357 -15.03 3.13 3.82
C ILE A 357 -14.25 4.34 4.37
N THR A 358 -14.38 4.63 5.66
CA THR A 358 -13.78 5.81 6.29
C THR A 358 -12.37 5.55 6.80
N ASN A 359 -12.13 4.36 7.33
CA ASN A 359 -10.84 3.97 7.89
C ASN A 359 -10.64 2.45 7.79
N TYR A 360 -9.40 2.00 7.95
CA TYR A 360 -9.06 0.60 8.08
C TYR A 360 -7.94 0.42 9.12
N GLN A 361 -7.91 -0.75 9.76
CA GLN A 361 -6.92 -1.13 10.73
C GLN A 361 -6.49 -2.57 10.48
N VAL A 362 -5.21 -2.77 10.22
CA VAL A 362 -4.62 -4.12 10.12
C VAL A 362 -4.47 -4.66 11.53
N ILE A 363 -5.10 -5.79 11.84
CA ILE A 363 -5.05 -6.41 13.17
C ILE A 363 -3.82 -7.31 13.26
N SER A 364 -3.73 -8.28 12.35
CA SER A 364 -2.69 -9.30 12.36
C SER A 364 -2.60 -9.97 10.98
N GLY A 365 -1.41 -10.45 10.62
CA GLY A 365 -1.19 -11.18 9.38
C GLY A 365 0.21 -11.01 8.79
N ASP A 366 0.44 -11.70 7.67
CA ASP A 366 1.66 -11.50 6.87
C ASP A 366 1.61 -10.17 6.12
N LYS A 367 2.73 -9.44 6.12
CA LYS A 367 2.81 -8.09 5.54
C LYS A 367 2.41 -8.05 4.06
N ALA A 368 2.81 -9.03 3.24
CA ALA A 368 2.51 -9.01 1.81
C ALA A 368 1.01 -9.19 1.54
N VAL A 369 0.35 -10.08 2.30
CA VAL A 369 -1.10 -10.30 2.25
C VAL A 369 -1.84 -9.05 2.75
N CYS A 370 -1.38 -8.46 3.85
CA CYS A 370 -1.98 -7.25 4.41
C CYS A 370 -1.85 -6.03 3.49
N ASP A 371 -0.70 -5.82 2.86
CA ASP A 371 -0.48 -4.72 1.91
C ASP A 371 -1.41 -4.85 0.69
N ALA A 372 -1.58 -6.08 0.17
CA ALA A 372 -2.52 -6.38 -0.90
C ALA A 372 -3.99 -6.18 -0.46
N ALA A 373 -4.32 -6.56 0.78
CA ALA A 373 -5.66 -6.39 1.34
C ALA A 373 -6.02 -4.90 1.50
N VAL A 374 -5.10 -4.11 2.06
CA VAL A 374 -5.24 -2.65 2.18
C VAL A 374 -5.41 -2.02 0.81
N SER A 375 -4.61 -2.43 -0.17
CA SER A 375 -4.74 -1.94 -1.55
C SER A 375 -6.13 -2.22 -2.14
N ALA A 376 -6.70 -3.39 -1.87
CA ALA A 376 -8.05 -3.76 -2.32
C ALA A 376 -9.16 -2.96 -1.64
N ILE A 377 -8.99 -2.67 -0.34
CA ILE A 377 -9.91 -1.84 0.46
C ILE A 377 -9.91 -0.40 -0.07
N VAL A 378 -8.72 0.18 -0.25
CA VAL A 378 -8.54 1.55 -0.77
C VAL A 378 -9.03 1.65 -2.22
N ALA A 379 -8.83 0.62 -3.04
CA ALA A 379 -9.36 0.57 -4.40
C ALA A 379 -10.89 0.43 -4.45
N THR A 380 -11.51 -0.17 -3.43
CA THR A 380 -12.96 -0.31 -3.36
C THR A 380 -13.65 1.02 -3.06
N ARG A 381 -13.10 1.81 -2.11
CA ARG A 381 -13.62 3.11 -1.62
C ARG A 381 -15.02 3.06 -1.00
N LYS A 382 -15.97 2.43 -1.68
CA LYS A 382 -17.40 2.38 -1.33
C LYS A 382 -17.98 0.99 -1.53
N VAL A 383 -18.74 0.54 -0.54
CA VAL A 383 -19.58 -0.66 -0.59
C VAL A 383 -21.06 -0.26 -0.67
N PRO A 384 -21.99 -1.17 -1.03
CA PRO A 384 -23.41 -0.88 -1.03
C PRO A 384 -23.86 -0.35 0.33
N PRO A 385 -24.80 0.59 0.40
CA PRO A 385 -25.32 1.07 1.67
C PRO A 385 -26.04 -0.06 2.42
N ALA A 386 -25.97 -0.03 3.75
CA ALA A 386 -26.62 -1.05 4.58
C ALA A 386 -28.14 -0.94 4.50
N PRO A 387 -28.87 -2.06 4.32
CA PRO A 387 -30.32 -2.06 4.05
C PRO A 387 -31.17 -1.54 5.22
N SER A 388 -30.68 -1.62 6.46
CA SER A 388 -31.36 -1.14 7.66
C SER A 388 -30.36 -0.64 8.71
N ASP A 389 -30.82 0.14 9.70
CA ASP A 389 -29.97 0.65 10.79
C ASP A 389 -29.42 -0.48 11.66
N ALA A 390 -30.20 -1.54 11.85
CA ALA A 390 -29.77 -2.74 12.59
C ALA A 390 -28.56 -3.40 11.91
N VAL A 391 -28.64 -3.61 10.58
CA VAL A 391 -27.54 -4.18 9.79
C VAL A 391 -26.34 -3.24 9.78
N TYR A 392 -26.56 -1.92 9.70
CA TYR A 392 -25.47 -0.95 9.83
C TYR A 392 -24.74 -1.05 11.17
N ASN A 393 -25.46 -1.11 12.29
CA ASN A 393 -24.84 -1.19 13.61
C ASN A 393 -24.03 -2.48 13.81
N MET A 394 -24.44 -3.58 13.20
CA MET A 394 -23.70 -4.85 13.19
C MET A 394 -22.44 -4.77 12.31
N PHE A 395 -22.54 -4.12 11.14
CA PHE A 395 -21.48 -4.05 10.13
C PHE A 395 -20.82 -2.66 10.02
N LYS A 396 -20.86 -1.85 11.08
CA LYS A 396 -20.18 -0.53 11.10
C LYS A 396 -18.66 -0.68 11.11
N SER A 397 -18.17 -1.78 11.70
CA SER A 397 -16.74 -2.06 11.80
C SER A 397 -16.42 -3.55 11.63
N PRO A 398 -16.70 -4.17 10.47
CA PRO A 398 -16.49 -5.59 10.27
C PRO A 398 -15.01 -5.91 10.11
N THR A 399 -14.62 -7.09 10.58
CA THR A 399 -13.28 -7.66 10.33
C THR A 399 -13.36 -8.57 9.12
N LEU A 400 -12.43 -8.41 8.18
CA LEU A 400 -12.34 -9.18 6.95
C LEU A 400 -11.08 -10.05 6.96
N ASP A 401 -11.27 -11.33 6.69
CA ASP A 401 -10.21 -12.31 6.49
C ASP A 401 -9.76 -12.35 5.03
N PHE A 402 -8.46 -12.16 4.80
CA PHE A 402 -7.81 -12.30 3.51
C PHE A 402 -6.87 -13.49 3.56
N SER A 403 -7.16 -14.54 2.79
CA SER A 403 -6.32 -15.72 2.67
C SER A 403 -6.41 -16.31 1.27
N LEU A 404 -5.34 -16.98 0.84
CA LEU A 404 -5.36 -17.79 -0.39
C LEU A 404 -5.68 -19.23 -0.03
N LYS A 405 -6.90 -19.67 -0.37
CA LYS A 405 -7.27 -21.10 -0.31
C LYS A 405 -6.69 -21.81 -1.53
N VAL A 406 -5.53 -22.43 -1.35
CA VAL A 406 -5.03 -23.43 -2.32
C VAL A 406 -5.93 -24.66 -2.16
N LYS A 407 -6.64 -25.03 -3.24
CA LYS A 407 -7.48 -26.23 -3.28
C LYS A 407 -6.67 -27.44 -3.70
#